data_AF-A0A813HP75-F1
#
_entry.id   AF-A0A813HP75-F1
#
_cell.length_a   1.000
_cell.length_b   1.000
_cell.length_c   1.000
_cell.angle_alpha   90.00
_cell.angle_beta   90.00
_cell.angle_gamma   90.00
#
_symmetry.space_group_name_H-M   'P 1'
#
loop_
_entity.id
_entity.type
_entity.pdbx_description
1 polymer ?
#
loop_
_entity_poly.entity_id
_entity_poly.type
_entity_poly.pdbx_seq_one_letter_code
_entity_poly.pdbx_strand_id
1 'polypeptide(L)'
;RSRAPYDRYPENWKQGSPAPNLESFAHEVLASGSISEADCLLVGSRGGQVLLPQLWKALGADVPPTVVINGGCVVINGGCAMRLPEAVAWPRHAVTFLLIGGQDQLFRQGFSPEQYVADVQKRVPRANGTTAILFVEEMLHMPQGALLAAVLPHLLRVGLAWRSSGGQLPLRDVHALLSEMNIEGSSWTGRLLFTSAPGSWQD
;
A
#
# COMPACT_ATOMS: atom_id res chain seq x y z
N ARG A 1 -24.92 7.33 -7.32
CA ARG A 1 -23.46 7.11 -7.14
C ARG A 1 -22.73 8.15 -7.99
N SER A 2 -22.13 9.18 -7.39
CA SER A 2 -21.09 9.92 -8.13
C SER A 2 -19.88 9.00 -8.25
N ARG A 3 -19.29 8.91 -9.43
CA ARG A 3 -17.89 8.49 -9.57
C ARG A 3 -17.08 9.78 -9.61
N ALA A 4 -16.05 9.89 -8.78
CA ALA A 4 -15.07 10.97 -8.95
C ALA A 4 -14.56 10.90 -10.40
N PRO A 5 -14.39 12.03 -11.11
CA PRO A 5 -14.12 12.01 -12.55
C PRO A 5 -12.96 11.10 -12.94
N TYR A 6 -11.88 11.17 -12.14
CA TYR A 6 -10.64 10.41 -12.28
C TYR A 6 -10.72 8.92 -11.88
N ASP A 7 -11.82 8.43 -11.28
CA ASP A 7 -11.93 7.05 -10.77
C ASP A 7 -12.10 6.01 -11.90
N ARG A 8 -11.08 5.90 -12.75
CA ARG A 8 -11.02 5.14 -14.01
C ARG A 8 -9.58 4.70 -14.27
N TYR A 9 -9.41 3.58 -14.99
CA TYR A 9 -8.11 3.17 -15.48
C TYR A 9 -7.66 4.04 -16.67
N PRO A 10 -6.34 4.10 -16.96
CA PRO A 10 -5.79 4.72 -18.16
C PRO A 10 -6.39 4.12 -19.45
N GLU A 11 -6.43 4.90 -20.53
CA GLU A 11 -7.10 4.52 -21.79
C GLU A 11 -6.54 3.23 -22.42
N ASN A 12 -5.23 2.99 -22.28
CA ASN A 12 -4.54 1.79 -22.76
C ASN A 12 -4.80 0.52 -21.91
N TRP A 13 -5.60 0.60 -20.84
CA TRP A 13 -5.95 -0.55 -19.99
C TRP A 13 -7.33 -1.13 -20.33
N LYS A 14 -7.57 -2.38 -19.93
CA LYS A 14 -8.90 -2.98 -20.02
C LYS A 14 -9.90 -2.19 -19.15
N GLN A 15 -11.01 -1.75 -19.74
CA GLN A 15 -11.97 -0.81 -19.12
C GLN A 15 -11.36 0.57 -18.80
N GLY A 16 -10.34 0.96 -19.58
CA GLY A 16 -9.77 2.30 -19.58
C GLY A 16 -10.75 3.40 -19.97
N SER A 17 -10.31 4.64 -19.80
CA SER A 17 -10.99 5.83 -20.34
C SER A 17 -9.98 6.92 -20.64
N PRO A 18 -10.25 7.80 -21.62
CA PRO A 18 -9.49 9.04 -21.79
C PRO A 18 -9.59 9.91 -20.52
N ALA A 19 -8.72 10.91 -20.41
CA ALA A 19 -8.73 11.84 -19.27
C ALA A 19 -10.11 12.52 -19.10
N PRO A 20 -10.58 12.76 -17.85
CA PRO A 20 -9.90 12.49 -16.59
C PRO A 20 -9.91 11.01 -16.17
N ASN A 21 -8.74 10.51 -15.75
CA ASN A 21 -8.52 9.15 -15.22
C ASN A 21 -7.40 9.18 -14.15
N LEU A 22 -7.08 8.05 -13.51
CA LEU A 22 -6.09 8.03 -12.43
C LEU A 22 -4.65 8.38 -12.85
N GLU A 23 -4.31 8.23 -14.13
CA GLU A 23 -3.00 8.63 -14.67
C GLU A 23 -2.94 10.13 -14.94
N SER A 24 -4.00 10.72 -15.52
CA SER A 24 -4.08 12.18 -15.65
C SER A 24 -4.07 12.87 -14.28
N PHE A 25 -4.74 12.28 -13.28
CA PHE A 25 -4.69 12.75 -11.89
C PHE A 25 -3.27 12.69 -11.30
N ALA A 26 -2.52 11.62 -11.56
CA ALA A 26 -1.13 11.53 -11.11
C ALA A 26 -0.24 12.60 -11.76
N HIS A 27 -0.44 12.88 -13.06
CA HIS A 27 0.25 13.98 -13.74
C HIS A 27 -0.14 15.35 -13.18
N GLU A 28 -1.41 15.58 -12.83
CA GLU A 28 -1.87 16.81 -12.19
C GLU A 28 -1.24 17.01 -10.79
N VAL A 29 -1.16 15.95 -9.97
CA VAL A 29 -0.52 15.96 -8.64
C VAL A 29 0.99 16.20 -8.71
N LEU A 30 1.66 15.70 -9.76
CA LEU A 30 3.07 16.00 -10.03
C LEU A 30 3.25 17.45 -10.51
N ALA A 31 2.40 17.92 -11.42
CA ALA A 31 2.48 19.26 -12.01
C ALA A 31 2.11 20.39 -11.03
N SER A 32 1.22 20.14 -10.07
CA SER A 32 0.87 21.11 -9.03
C SER A 32 1.94 21.27 -7.95
N GLY A 33 2.91 20.35 -7.89
CA GLY A 33 3.90 20.27 -6.80
C GLY A 33 3.34 19.76 -5.47
N SER A 34 2.03 19.52 -5.34
CA SER A 34 1.39 19.15 -4.05
C SER A 34 1.95 17.86 -3.42
N ILE A 35 2.59 17.00 -4.23
CA ILE A 35 3.31 15.81 -3.76
C ILE A 35 4.55 16.12 -2.91
N SER A 36 5.22 17.27 -3.11
CA SER A 36 6.39 17.66 -2.33
C SER A 36 6.04 18.30 -0.98
N GLU A 37 4.81 18.77 -0.84
CA GLU A 37 4.23 19.29 0.41
C GLU A 37 3.56 18.18 1.26
N ALA A 38 3.42 16.97 0.71
CA ALA A 38 2.73 15.87 1.37
C ALA A 38 3.68 15.08 2.30
N ASP A 39 3.38 15.09 3.60
CA ASP A 39 4.09 14.27 4.60
C ASP A 39 3.96 12.76 4.31
N CYS A 40 2.76 12.31 3.91
CA CYS A 40 2.42 10.92 3.63
C CYS A 40 1.43 10.81 2.47
N LEU A 41 1.36 9.63 1.85
CA LEU A 41 0.33 9.28 0.88
C LEU A 41 -0.62 8.21 1.43
N LEU A 42 -1.90 8.37 1.11
CA LEU A 42 -2.91 7.33 1.27
C LEU A 42 -3.50 7.00 -0.09
N VAL A 43 -3.29 5.77 -0.56
CA VAL A 43 -3.84 5.28 -1.84
C VAL A 43 -4.63 4.01 -1.62
N GLY A 44 -5.70 3.81 -2.39
CA GLY A 44 -6.60 2.66 -2.21
C GLY A 44 -6.99 2.00 -3.52
N SER A 45 -7.05 0.66 -3.53
CA SER A 45 -7.41 -0.16 -4.70
C SER A 45 -6.73 0.34 -5.99
N ARG A 46 -7.50 0.88 -6.94
CA ARG A 46 -7.01 1.43 -8.22
C ARG A 46 -5.98 2.57 -8.09
N GLY A 47 -6.02 3.35 -7.01
CA GLY A 47 -4.99 4.37 -6.73
C GLY A 47 -3.61 3.76 -6.48
N GLY A 48 -3.54 2.61 -5.80
CA GLY A 48 -2.29 1.85 -5.62
C GLY A 48 -1.82 1.14 -6.90
N GLN A 49 -2.73 0.91 -7.86
CA GLN A 49 -2.43 0.27 -9.15
C GLN A 49 -1.98 1.26 -10.23
N VAL A 50 -2.49 2.49 -10.22
CA VAL A 50 -2.25 3.48 -11.28
C VAL A 50 -1.46 4.68 -10.77
N LEU A 51 -1.96 5.38 -9.75
CA LEU A 51 -1.37 6.64 -9.30
C LEU A 51 0.00 6.44 -8.63
N LEU A 52 0.10 5.53 -7.66
CA LEU A 52 1.37 5.29 -6.96
C LEU A 52 2.51 4.86 -7.91
N PRO A 53 2.28 3.96 -8.90
CA PRO A 53 3.29 3.66 -9.90
C PRO A 53 3.74 4.87 -10.74
N GLN A 54 2.83 5.76 -11.16
CA GLN A 54 3.25 6.98 -11.88
C GLN A 54 4.10 7.91 -10.97
N LEU A 55 3.76 8.03 -9.68
CA LEU A 55 4.59 8.75 -8.71
C LEU A 55 5.97 8.10 -8.51
N TRP A 56 6.05 6.76 -8.44
CA TRP A 56 7.34 6.05 -8.36
C TRP A 56 8.17 6.18 -9.64
N LYS A 57 7.57 6.23 -10.84
CA LYS A 57 8.31 6.53 -12.09
C LYS A 57 8.92 7.93 -12.05
N ALA A 58 8.20 8.92 -11.53
CA ALA A 58 8.62 10.32 -11.54
C ALA A 58 9.61 10.68 -10.41
N LEU A 59 9.40 10.14 -9.21
CA LEU A 59 10.10 10.56 -7.99
C LEU A 59 10.92 9.44 -7.32
N GLY A 60 10.81 8.19 -7.79
CA GLY A 60 11.54 7.07 -7.21
C GLY A 60 11.30 6.92 -5.71
N ALA A 61 12.39 6.88 -4.93
CA ALA A 61 12.34 6.75 -3.47
C ALA A 61 11.93 8.03 -2.73
N ASP A 62 11.82 9.17 -3.44
CA ASP A 62 11.44 10.45 -2.83
C ASP A 62 9.93 10.63 -2.66
N VAL A 63 9.13 9.71 -3.22
CA VAL A 63 7.69 9.58 -2.92
C VAL A 63 7.47 9.50 -1.39
N PRO A 64 6.52 10.27 -0.81
CA PRO A 64 6.23 10.20 0.61
C PRO A 64 5.85 8.80 1.11
N PRO A 65 6.05 8.48 2.40
CA PRO A 65 5.63 7.21 2.98
C PRO A 65 4.18 6.92 2.64
N THR A 66 3.96 5.77 2.01
CA THR A 66 2.66 5.46 1.40
C THR A 66 1.97 4.34 2.15
N VAL A 67 0.74 4.57 2.59
CA VAL A 67 -0.18 3.53 3.05
C VAL A 67 -1.10 3.15 1.89
N VAL A 68 -1.16 1.85 1.61
CA VAL A 68 -1.88 1.26 0.48
C VAL A 68 -3.02 0.40 1.02
N ILE A 69 -4.25 0.90 0.91
CA ILE A 69 -5.46 0.23 1.42
C ILE A 69 -6.06 -0.67 0.35
N ASN A 70 -6.12 -2.00 0.59
CA ASN A 70 -6.71 -2.99 -0.34
C ASN A 70 -6.28 -2.76 -1.80
N GLY A 71 -5.03 -2.33 -1.96
CA GLY A 71 -4.41 -2.00 -3.22
C GLY A 71 -3.37 -3.05 -3.55
N GLY A 72 -3.57 -3.73 -4.68
CA GLY A 72 -2.48 -4.48 -5.30
C GLY A 72 -1.38 -3.53 -5.78
N CYS A 73 -0.30 -3.39 -5.03
CA CYS A 73 0.96 -2.74 -5.46
C CYS A 73 1.76 -3.58 -6.47
N VAL A 74 2.80 -2.98 -7.07
CA VAL A 74 3.22 -3.11 -8.50
C VAL A 74 4.77 -3.10 -8.67
N VAL A 75 5.49 -3.59 -9.71
CA VAL A 75 5.46 -4.73 -10.69
C VAL A 75 6.80 -4.64 -11.47
N ILE A 76 7.83 -5.52 -11.44
CA ILE A 76 7.95 -6.99 -11.28
C ILE A 76 9.28 -7.34 -10.55
N ASN A 77 9.28 -8.30 -9.61
CA ASN A 77 10.26 -9.43 -9.62
C ASN A 77 9.77 -10.66 -8.81
N GLY A 78 8.53 -11.07 -9.08
CA GLY A 78 7.77 -12.07 -8.28
C GLY A 78 6.25 -11.84 -8.33
N GLY A 79 5.84 -10.69 -8.86
CA GLY A 79 4.54 -10.49 -9.51
C GLY A 79 3.78 -9.29 -8.97
N CYS A 80 2.45 -9.38 -8.97
CA CYS A 80 1.52 -8.38 -8.49
C CYS A 80 0.27 -9.07 -7.97
N ALA A 81 -0.49 -8.45 -7.05
CA ALA A 81 -1.86 -8.93 -6.82
C ALA A 81 -2.72 -8.83 -8.11
N MET A 82 -2.30 -8.01 -9.11
CA MET A 82 -2.95 -7.82 -10.41
C MET A 82 -1.93 -7.60 -11.54
N ARG A 83 -1.80 -8.50 -12.53
CA ARG A 83 -0.86 -8.32 -13.66
C ARG A 83 -1.14 -6.99 -14.41
N LEU A 84 -0.25 -6.01 -14.30
CA LEU A 84 -0.39 -4.74 -15.03
C LEU A 84 0.05 -4.85 -16.50
N PRO A 85 -0.46 -3.97 -17.38
CA PRO A 85 0.04 -3.83 -18.76
C PRO A 85 1.47 -3.29 -18.86
N GLU A 86 1.91 -2.46 -17.90
CA GLU A 86 3.24 -1.85 -17.88
C GLU A 86 3.93 -2.14 -16.53
N ALA A 87 5.24 -2.37 -16.56
CA ALA A 87 6.04 -2.61 -15.37
C ALA A 87 6.60 -1.31 -14.78
N VAL A 88 6.62 -1.19 -13.46
CA VAL A 88 7.14 -0.03 -12.73
C VAL A 88 8.03 -0.50 -11.59
N ALA A 89 9.27 -0.01 -11.58
CA ALA A 89 10.23 -0.31 -10.53
C ALA A 89 9.73 0.22 -9.18
N TRP A 90 9.40 -0.70 -8.26
CA TRP A 90 9.17 -0.36 -6.86
C TRP A 90 10.50 0.09 -6.25
N PRO A 91 10.63 1.34 -5.78
CA PRO A 91 11.90 1.89 -5.32
C PRO A 91 12.45 1.18 -4.07
N ARG A 92 13.77 1.06 -4.00
CA ARG A 92 14.46 0.31 -2.93
C ARG A 92 14.21 0.85 -1.52
N HIS A 93 14.00 2.16 -1.39
CA HIS A 93 13.91 2.88 -0.12
C HIS A 93 12.59 3.64 0.04
N ALA A 94 11.61 3.43 -0.85
CA ALA A 94 10.26 3.97 -0.66
C ALA A 94 9.60 3.25 0.52
N VAL A 95 9.22 4.01 1.56
CA VAL A 95 8.52 3.47 2.73
C VAL A 95 7.07 3.16 2.36
N THR A 96 6.68 1.89 2.44
CA THR A 96 5.37 1.42 1.97
C THR A 96 4.71 0.50 2.98
N PHE A 97 3.47 0.81 3.38
CA PHE A 97 2.60 -0.08 4.16
C PHE A 97 1.51 -0.64 3.25
N LEU A 98 1.43 -1.96 3.13
CA LEU A 98 0.31 -2.65 2.51
C LEU A 98 -0.69 -3.04 3.60
N LEU A 99 -1.85 -2.41 3.61
CA LEU A 99 -2.97 -2.81 4.46
C LEU A 99 -3.92 -3.70 3.65
N ILE A 100 -3.94 -5.00 3.98
CA ILE A 100 -4.63 -6.05 3.21
C ILE A 100 -5.60 -6.85 4.09
N GLY A 101 -6.77 -7.19 3.53
CA GLY A 101 -7.84 -7.88 4.27
C GLY A 101 -8.02 -9.36 3.96
N GLY A 102 -8.24 -10.16 5.00
CA GLY A 102 -8.55 -11.60 4.90
C GLY A 102 -9.92 -11.88 4.26
N GLN A 103 -10.88 -10.97 4.39
CA GLN A 103 -12.19 -11.05 3.72
C GLN A 103 -12.25 -10.33 2.37
N ASP A 104 -11.13 -9.78 1.86
CA ASP A 104 -11.08 -9.18 0.52
C ASP A 104 -11.09 -10.26 -0.57
N GLN A 105 -12.28 -10.75 -0.92
CA GLN A 105 -12.44 -11.75 -1.97
C GLN A 105 -12.05 -11.25 -3.38
N LEU A 106 -11.93 -9.93 -3.59
CA LEU A 106 -11.55 -9.35 -4.89
C LEU A 106 -10.03 -9.47 -5.12
N PHE A 107 -9.22 -9.19 -4.09
CA PHE A 107 -7.76 -9.24 -4.19
C PHE A 107 -7.14 -10.56 -3.68
N ARG A 108 -7.78 -11.26 -2.73
CA ARG A 108 -7.33 -12.57 -2.23
C ARG A 108 -7.51 -13.68 -3.26
N GLN A 109 -8.47 -13.54 -4.19
CA GLN A 109 -8.71 -14.46 -5.32
C GLN A 109 -8.84 -15.95 -4.93
N GLY A 110 -9.35 -16.23 -3.73
CA GLY A 110 -9.55 -17.59 -3.21
C GLY A 110 -8.34 -18.21 -2.48
N PHE A 111 -7.19 -17.53 -2.39
CA PHE A 111 -6.07 -17.97 -1.56
C PHE A 111 -6.42 -18.04 -0.07
N SER A 112 -5.83 -18.98 0.68
CA SER A 112 -5.86 -18.91 2.15
C SER A 112 -5.20 -17.62 2.67
N PRO A 113 -5.47 -17.18 3.91
CA PRO A 113 -4.77 -16.05 4.53
C PRO A 113 -3.24 -16.10 4.38
N GLU A 114 -2.65 -17.26 4.63
CA GLU A 114 -1.20 -17.51 4.58
C GLU A 114 -0.69 -17.49 3.14
N GLN A 115 -1.43 -18.11 2.22
CA GLN A 115 -1.12 -18.08 0.79
C GLN A 115 -1.16 -16.64 0.26
N TYR A 116 -2.13 -15.83 0.68
CA TYR A 116 -2.26 -14.44 0.25
C TYR A 116 -1.14 -13.56 0.81
N VAL A 117 -0.81 -13.67 2.10
CA VAL A 117 0.35 -12.96 2.69
C VAL A 117 1.64 -13.38 2.00
N ALA A 118 1.90 -14.68 1.82
CA ALA A 118 3.10 -15.18 1.16
C ALA A 118 3.18 -14.79 -0.33
N ASP A 119 2.04 -14.69 -1.01
CA ASP A 119 1.94 -14.16 -2.37
C ASP A 119 2.28 -12.67 -2.42
N VAL A 120 1.77 -11.85 -1.50
CA VAL A 120 2.12 -10.43 -1.39
C VAL A 120 3.60 -10.23 -1.06
N GLN A 121 4.16 -10.99 -0.10
CA GLN A 121 5.59 -10.94 0.24
C GLN A 121 6.51 -11.24 -0.94
N LYS A 122 6.16 -12.20 -1.81
CA LYS A 122 6.95 -12.54 -3.02
C LYS A 122 6.97 -11.43 -4.07
N ARG A 123 6.07 -10.45 -3.98
CA ARG A 123 5.89 -9.38 -4.98
C ARG A 123 6.71 -8.14 -4.65
N VAL A 124 7.00 -7.92 -3.37
CA VAL A 124 7.95 -6.91 -2.92
C VAL A 124 9.35 -7.27 -3.46
N PRO A 125 10.07 -6.36 -4.13
CA PRO A 125 11.40 -6.68 -4.64
C PRO A 125 12.36 -7.02 -3.51
N ARG A 126 13.16 -8.09 -3.68
CA ARG A 126 14.19 -8.49 -2.69
C ARG A 126 15.19 -7.39 -2.31
N ALA A 127 15.33 -6.33 -3.10
CA ALA A 127 16.19 -5.21 -2.77
C ALA A 127 15.58 -4.24 -1.73
N ASN A 128 14.24 -4.18 -1.64
CA ASN A 128 13.52 -3.26 -0.76
C ASN A 128 13.66 -3.70 0.71
N GLY A 129 13.93 -2.73 1.58
CA GLY A 129 14.07 -2.91 3.03
C GLY A 129 13.17 -1.97 3.84
N THR A 130 12.13 -1.43 3.22
CA THR A 130 11.25 -0.39 3.77
C THR A 130 9.77 -0.68 3.51
N THR A 131 9.39 -1.96 3.41
CA THR A 131 8.01 -2.39 3.20
C THR A 131 7.47 -3.17 4.40
N ALA A 132 6.24 -2.87 4.80
CA ALA A 132 5.48 -3.67 5.75
C ALA A 132 4.10 -4.05 5.18
N ILE A 133 3.54 -5.12 5.71
CA ILE A 133 2.24 -5.70 5.37
C ILE A 133 1.47 -5.82 6.67
N LEU A 134 0.44 -5.00 6.86
CA LEU A 134 -0.56 -5.23 7.90
C LEU A 134 -1.67 -6.09 7.31
N PHE A 135 -1.72 -7.35 7.71
CA PHE A 135 -2.79 -8.27 7.36
C PHE A 135 -3.82 -8.32 8.48
N VAL A 136 -5.10 -8.13 8.14
CA VAL A 136 -6.23 -8.10 9.09
C VAL A 136 -7.29 -9.11 8.65
N GLU A 137 -7.66 -10.08 9.49
CA GLU A 137 -8.47 -11.23 9.09
C GLU A 137 -9.90 -10.88 8.68
N GLU A 138 -10.53 -9.94 9.40
CA GLU A 138 -11.94 -9.56 9.25
C GLU A 138 -12.14 -8.40 8.24
N MET A 139 -11.04 -7.83 7.74
CA MET A 139 -11.06 -6.68 6.84
C MET A 139 -11.61 -7.05 5.46
N LEU A 140 -12.64 -6.31 5.04
CA LEU A 140 -13.31 -6.44 3.74
C LEU A 140 -12.61 -5.62 2.65
N HIS A 141 -12.96 -5.85 1.37
CA HIS A 141 -12.45 -5.06 0.24
C HIS A 141 -12.71 -3.54 0.37
N MET A 142 -13.83 -3.15 1.00
CA MET A 142 -14.00 -1.81 1.54
C MET A 142 -13.72 -1.91 3.04
N PRO A 143 -12.60 -1.37 3.56
CA PRO A 143 -12.27 -1.52 4.97
C PRO A 143 -13.28 -0.79 5.84
N GLN A 144 -13.55 -1.37 6.99
CA GLN A 144 -14.49 -0.85 7.98
C GLN A 144 -13.94 0.44 8.59
N GLY A 145 -14.79 1.46 8.75
CA GLY A 145 -14.36 2.77 9.26
C GLY A 145 -13.71 2.70 10.65
N ALA A 146 -14.20 1.81 11.53
CA ALA A 146 -13.62 1.58 12.84
C ALA A 146 -12.20 0.98 12.78
N LEU A 147 -11.95 0.05 11.85
CA LEU A 147 -10.60 -0.49 11.61
C LEU A 147 -9.66 0.61 11.13
N LEU A 148 -10.07 1.42 10.16
CA LEU A 148 -9.25 2.52 9.64
C LEU A 148 -8.95 3.58 10.70
N ALA A 149 -9.92 3.89 11.58
CA ALA A 149 -9.72 4.80 12.69
C ALA A 149 -8.66 4.29 13.69
N ALA A 150 -8.61 2.99 13.96
CA ALA A 150 -7.60 2.37 14.80
C ALA A 150 -6.21 2.34 14.13
N VAL A 151 -6.11 1.87 12.89
CA VAL A 151 -4.79 1.56 12.28
C VAL A 151 -4.15 2.74 11.55
N LEU A 152 -4.90 3.60 10.84
CA LEU A 152 -4.30 4.63 9.97
C LEU A 152 -3.45 5.66 10.73
N PRO A 153 -3.86 6.21 11.89
CA PRO A 153 -3.05 7.19 12.63
C PRO A 153 -1.72 6.62 13.13
N HIS A 154 -1.63 5.30 13.27
CA HIS A 154 -0.41 4.57 13.64
C HIS A 154 0.44 4.28 12.40
N LEU A 155 -0.14 3.73 11.33
CA LEU A 155 0.57 3.45 10.07
C LEU A 155 1.24 4.72 9.48
N LEU A 156 0.56 5.86 9.54
CA LEU A 156 1.11 7.15 9.09
C LEU A 156 2.29 7.61 9.97
N ARG A 157 2.18 7.53 11.30
CA ARG A 157 3.28 7.86 12.23
C ARG A 157 4.49 6.94 12.04
N VAL A 158 4.26 5.63 11.95
CA VAL A 158 5.32 4.65 11.71
C VAL A 158 6.00 4.93 10.37
N GLY A 159 5.24 5.24 9.31
CA GLY A 159 5.80 5.57 7.99
C GLY A 159 6.69 6.82 7.98
N LEU A 160 6.26 7.89 8.65
CA LEU A 160 7.07 9.11 8.82
C LEU A 160 8.36 8.82 9.59
N ALA A 161 8.24 8.17 10.74
CA ALA A 161 9.38 7.84 11.58
C ALA A 161 10.36 6.88 10.85
N TRP A 162 9.87 5.88 10.12
CA TRP A 162 10.69 4.93 9.35
C TRP A 162 11.45 5.60 8.19
N ARG A 163 10.87 6.64 7.55
CA ARG A 163 11.60 7.46 6.56
C ARG A 163 12.70 8.28 7.24
N SER A 164 12.37 8.94 8.36
CA SER A 164 13.31 9.81 9.08
C SER A 164 14.49 9.06 9.71
N SER A 165 14.33 7.78 10.03
CA SER A 165 15.36 6.94 10.66
C SER A 165 16.36 6.31 9.67
N GLY A 166 16.29 6.66 8.38
CA GLY A 166 17.14 6.06 7.35
C GLY A 166 16.82 4.59 7.05
N GLY A 167 15.58 4.15 7.31
CA GLY A 167 15.13 2.78 7.04
C GLY A 167 15.12 1.84 8.25
N GLN A 168 15.30 2.34 9.48
CA GLN A 168 15.09 1.56 10.70
C GLN A 168 13.62 1.62 11.15
N LEU A 169 12.92 0.49 11.20
CA LEU A 169 11.51 0.45 11.60
C LEU A 169 11.37 0.86 13.09
N PRO A 170 10.49 1.82 13.44
CA PRO A 170 10.28 2.23 14.83
C PRO A 170 9.41 1.19 15.56
N LEU A 171 10.06 0.12 16.05
CA LEU A 171 9.41 -1.04 16.68
C LEU A 171 8.47 -0.67 17.84
N ARG A 172 8.73 0.42 18.57
CA ARG A 172 7.85 0.90 19.65
C ARG A 172 6.47 1.30 19.13
N ASP A 173 6.40 2.06 18.03
CA ASP A 173 5.15 2.52 17.43
C ASP A 173 4.41 1.37 16.72
N VAL A 174 5.16 0.40 16.20
CA VAL A 174 4.65 -0.87 15.67
C VAL A 174 4.00 -1.75 16.77
N HIS A 175 4.65 -1.90 17.93
CA HIS A 175 4.04 -2.61 19.05
C HIS A 175 2.77 -1.90 19.56
N ALA A 176 2.73 -0.57 19.53
CA ALA A 176 1.53 0.20 19.85
C ALA A 176 0.39 -0.03 18.83
N LEU A 177 0.67 -0.07 17.53
CA LEU A 177 -0.28 -0.44 16.47
C LEU A 177 -0.91 -1.82 16.72
N LEU A 178 -0.08 -2.83 16.99
CA LEU A 178 -0.56 -4.19 17.27
C LEU A 178 -1.31 -4.28 18.61
N SER A 179 -0.90 -3.49 19.62
CA SER A 179 -1.61 -3.43 20.89
C SER A 179 -3.01 -2.84 20.74
N GLU A 180 -3.15 -1.77 19.95
CA GLU A 180 -4.45 -1.11 19.66
C GLU A 180 -5.42 -2.08 18.95
N MET A 181 -4.91 -2.88 18.01
CA MET A 181 -5.71 -3.93 17.37
C MET A 181 -6.14 -5.03 18.34
N ASN A 182 -5.34 -5.34 19.36
CA ASN A 182 -5.60 -6.42 20.33
C ASN A 182 -6.24 -5.93 21.65
N ILE A 183 -6.77 -4.70 21.71
CA ILE A 183 -7.50 -4.21 22.89
C ILE A 183 -8.72 -5.12 23.16
N GLU A 184 -8.94 -5.45 24.43
CA GLU A 184 -10.08 -6.25 24.88
C GLU A 184 -11.41 -5.61 24.42
N GLY A 185 -12.16 -6.32 23.58
CA GLY A 185 -13.39 -5.81 22.94
C GLY A 185 -13.21 -5.31 21.50
N SER A 186 -11.99 -5.31 20.96
CA SER A 186 -11.80 -5.22 19.50
C SER A 186 -12.35 -6.48 18.81
N SER A 187 -12.67 -6.36 17.52
CA SER A 187 -13.02 -7.48 16.65
C SER A 187 -12.02 -7.62 15.49
N TRP A 188 -10.76 -7.22 15.72
CA TRP A 188 -9.74 -7.12 14.68
C TRP A 188 -8.53 -7.98 15.03
N THR A 189 -8.38 -9.12 14.36
CA THR A 189 -7.20 -9.97 14.46
C THR A 189 -6.32 -9.79 13.23
N GLY A 190 -5.02 -9.98 13.40
CA GLY A 190 -4.07 -9.70 12.34
C GLY A 190 -2.63 -9.74 12.79
N ARG A 191 -1.72 -9.47 11.84
CA ARG A 191 -0.28 -9.46 12.04
C ARG A 191 0.41 -8.46 11.12
N LEU A 192 1.56 -7.96 11.55
CA LEU A 192 2.38 -7.02 10.80
C LEU A 192 3.68 -7.69 10.38
N LEU A 193 3.82 -7.99 9.09
CA LEU A 193 5.07 -8.49 8.55
C LEU A 193 5.88 -7.34 7.96
N PHE A 194 7.19 -7.29 8.14
CA PHE A 194 8.03 -6.21 7.61
C PHE A 194 9.40 -6.68 7.11
N THR A 195 9.94 -5.96 6.13
CA THR A 195 11.31 -6.18 5.67
C THR A 195 12.31 -5.58 6.66
N SER A 196 13.06 -6.40 7.37
CA SER A 196 14.11 -5.95 8.30
C SER A 196 15.48 -5.77 7.62
N ALA A 197 15.67 -6.47 6.50
CA ALA A 197 16.78 -6.31 5.57
C ALA A 197 16.30 -6.67 4.15
N PRO A 198 17.04 -6.33 3.08
CA PRO A 198 16.68 -6.69 1.71
C PRO A 198 16.39 -8.20 1.55
N GLY A 199 15.12 -8.54 1.34
CA GLY A 199 14.64 -9.91 1.14
C GLY A 199 14.42 -10.72 2.43
N SER A 200 14.60 -10.12 3.59
CA SER A 200 14.39 -10.74 4.91
C SER A 200 13.14 -10.17 5.57
N TRP A 201 12.11 -11.00 5.74
CA TRP A 201 10.89 -10.67 6.45
C TRP A 201 10.98 -11.04 7.93
N GLN A 202 10.37 -10.20 8.78
CA GLN A 202 10.01 -10.48 10.16
C GLN A 202 8.49 -10.39 10.30
N ASP A 203 7.96 -11.01 11.36
CA ASP A 203 6.56 -11.04 11.81
C ASP A 203 6.60 -10.67 13.30
#